data_AF-A0A536TPW0-F1
#
_entry.id   AF-A0A536TPW0-F1
#
_cell.length_a   1.000
_cell.length_b   1.000
_cell.length_c   1.000
_cell.angle_alpha   90.00
_cell.angle_beta   90.00
_cell.angle_gamma   90.00
#
_symmetry.space_group_name_H-M   'P 1'
#
loop_
_entity.id
_entity.type
_entity.pdbx_description
1 polymer ?
#
loop_
_entity_poly.entity_id
_entity_poly.type
_entity_poly.pdbx_seq_one_letter_code
_entity_poly.pdbx_strand_id
1 'polypeptide(L)'
;MLSACAALSPPGTLRAGREVADVERAFAKTMADRDYIAFKSFLSDDAVFFSGSTALRGKQRVADAWRRFFEKTEAPFSWQPEQV
;
A
#
# COMPACT_ATOMS: atom_id res chain seq x y z
N MET A 1 32.42 28.14 -11.98
CA MET A 1 32.02 26.77 -12.34
C MET A 1 30.87 26.38 -11.44
N LEU A 2 29.66 26.18 -11.97
CA LEU A 2 28.52 25.70 -11.17
C LEU A 2 28.73 24.20 -10.90
N SER A 3 29.02 23.84 -9.65
CA SER A 3 28.99 22.45 -9.20
C SER A 3 27.54 21.98 -9.14
N ALA A 4 27.20 21.04 -10.01
CA ALA A 4 26.00 20.22 -9.85
C ALA A 4 26.24 19.28 -8.66
N CYS A 5 25.57 19.53 -7.53
CA CYS A 5 25.39 18.51 -6.50
C CYS A 5 24.45 17.44 -7.08
N ALA A 6 25.02 16.39 -7.69
CA ALA A 6 24.30 15.13 -7.81
C ALA A 6 24.02 14.65 -6.39
N ALA A 7 22.74 14.66 -5.98
CA ALA A 7 22.30 14.06 -4.74
C ALA A 7 22.51 12.55 -4.83
N LEU A 8 23.72 12.09 -4.48
CA LEU A 8 23.97 10.68 -4.21
C LEU A 8 23.16 10.34 -2.96
N SER A 9 21.99 9.73 -3.15
CA SER A 9 21.18 9.22 -2.04
C SER A 9 22.05 8.26 -1.21
N PRO A 10 22.10 8.43 0.12
CA PRO A 10 22.89 7.53 0.94
C PRO A 10 22.39 6.08 0.76
N PRO A 11 23.28 5.07 0.83
CA PRO A 11 22.95 3.67 0.54
C PRO A 11 21.80 3.11 1.39
N GLY A 12 21.57 3.68 2.58
CA GLY A 12 20.40 3.36 3.42
C GLY A 12 19.06 3.74 2.79
N THR A 13 18.97 4.85 2.06
CA THR A 13 17.75 5.30 1.38
C THR A 13 17.39 4.38 0.21
N LEU A 14 18.38 3.92 -0.55
CA LEU A 14 18.16 2.98 -1.65
C LEU A 14 17.67 1.61 -1.15
N ARG A 15 18.10 1.18 0.05
CA ARG A 15 17.62 -0.04 0.69
C ARG A 15 16.18 0.12 1.17
N ALA A 16 15.87 1.22 1.86
CA ALA A 16 14.52 1.52 2.32
C ALA A 16 13.52 1.63 1.15
N GLY A 17 13.91 2.26 0.04
CA GLY A 17 13.06 2.33 -1.16
C GLY A 17 12.73 0.96 -1.74
N ARG A 18 13.70 0.05 -1.83
CA ARG A 18 13.44 -1.34 -2.27
C ARG A 18 12.48 -2.09 -1.35
N GLU A 19 12.66 -1.94 -0.04
CA GLU A 19 11.78 -2.57 0.95
C GLU A 19 10.34 -2.06 0.84
N VAL A 20 10.16 -0.75 0.67
CA VAL A 20 8.83 -0.15 0.41
C VAL A 20 8.23 -0.72 -0.87
N ALA A 21 8.98 -0.77 -1.98
CA ALA A 21 8.49 -1.32 -3.24
C ALA A 21 8.05 -2.78 -3.14
N ASP A 22 8.81 -3.60 -2.40
CA ASP A 22 8.49 -5.01 -2.19
C ASP A 22 7.19 -5.17 -1.39
N VAL A 23 7.05 -4.41 -0.29
CA VAL A 23 5.85 -4.44 0.56
C VAL A 23 4.63 -3.91 -0.19
N GLU A 24 4.76 -2.83 -0.96
CA GLU A 24 3.68 -2.26 -1.76
C GLU A 24 3.21 -3.24 -2.86
N ARG A 25 4.14 -3.91 -3.56
CA ARG A 25 3.79 -4.97 -4.51
C ARG A 25 3.07 -6.13 -3.86
N ALA A 26 3.52 -6.55 -2.67
CA ALA A 26 2.87 -7.62 -1.93
C ALA A 26 1.45 -7.22 -1.48
N PHE A 27 1.26 -5.98 -1.01
CA PHE A 27 -0.05 -5.42 -0.70
C PHE A 27 -0.97 -5.40 -1.94
N ALA A 28 -0.45 -4.90 -3.07
CA ALA A 28 -1.17 -4.87 -4.34
C ALA A 28 -1.65 -6.25 -4.79
N LYS A 29 -0.78 -7.26 -4.63
CA LYS A 29 -1.11 -8.65 -4.95
C LYS A 29 -2.30 -9.17 -4.15
N THR A 30 -2.47 -8.80 -2.87
CA THR A 30 -3.66 -9.20 -2.10
C THR A 30 -4.96 -8.72 -2.73
N MET A 31 -4.96 -7.52 -3.30
CA MET A 31 -6.14 -6.95 -3.98
C MET A 31 -6.40 -7.62 -5.33
N ALA A 32 -5.34 -7.96 -6.07
CA ALA A 32 -5.42 -8.68 -7.36
C ALA A 32 -5.91 -10.12 -7.17
N ASP A 33 -5.41 -10.82 -6.14
CA ASP A 33 -5.77 -12.21 -5.83
C ASP A 33 -7.10 -12.33 -5.08
N ARG A 34 -7.68 -11.21 -4.64
CA ARG A 34 -8.88 -11.16 -3.78
C ARG A 34 -8.70 -11.85 -2.43
N ASP A 35 -7.48 -11.84 -1.90
CA ASP A 35 -7.18 -12.39 -0.59
C ASP A 35 -7.43 -11.35 0.52
N TYR A 36 -8.66 -11.37 1.06
CA TYR A 36 -9.07 -10.48 2.14
C TYR A 36 -8.31 -10.74 3.45
N ILE A 37 -7.89 -11.98 3.71
CA ILE A 37 -7.15 -12.33 4.93
C ILE A 37 -5.72 -11.77 4.83
N ALA A 38 -5.06 -11.96 3.69
CA ALA A 38 -3.76 -11.34 3.43
C ALA A 38 -3.85 -9.81 3.42
N PHE A 39 -4.87 -9.21 2.81
CA PHE A 39 -5.07 -7.74 2.87
C PHE A 39 -5.07 -7.24 4.32
N LYS A 40 -5.80 -7.91 5.21
CA LYS A 40 -5.85 -7.55 6.64
C LYS A 40 -4.48 -7.61 7.32
N SER A 41 -3.55 -8.46 6.87
CA SER A 41 -2.21 -8.51 7.49
C SER A 41 -1.37 -7.27 7.20
N PHE A 42 -1.65 -6.54 6.13
CA PHE A 42 -1.00 -5.27 5.80
C PHE A 42 -1.55 -4.06 6.57
N LEU A 43 -2.69 -4.21 7.26
CA LEU A 43 -3.27 -3.15 8.06
C LEU A 43 -2.63 -3.12 9.45
N SER A 44 -2.06 -1.96 9.80
CA SER A 44 -1.73 -1.60 11.18
C SER A 44 -3.00 -1.57 12.04
N ASP A 45 -2.88 -1.93 13.31
CA ASP A 45 -3.99 -1.87 14.27
C ASP A 45 -4.58 -0.46 14.38
N ASP A 46 -3.75 0.57 14.21
CA ASP A 46 -4.11 2.00 14.23
C ASP A 46 -4.36 2.59 12.83
N ALA A 47 -4.52 1.77 11.79
CA ALA A 47 -4.69 2.25 10.41
C ALA A 47 -5.81 3.30 10.28
N VAL A 48 -5.52 4.40 9.58
CA VAL A 48 -6.49 5.46 9.29
C VAL A 48 -6.63 5.62 7.78
N PHE A 49 -7.83 5.34 7.26
CA PHE A 49 -8.14 5.50 5.84
C PHE A 49 -9.15 6.63 5.68
N PHE A 50 -8.88 7.57 4.78
CA PHE A 50 -9.79 8.68 4.50
C PHE A 50 -10.75 8.30 3.36
N SER A 51 -12.05 8.35 3.63
CA SER A 51 -13.08 8.21 2.59
C SER A 51 -14.21 9.22 2.80
N GLY A 52 -14.40 10.14 1.86
CA GLY A 52 -15.40 11.21 2.01
C GLY A 52 -15.14 12.09 3.24
N SER A 53 -16.18 12.41 4.00
CA SER A 53 -16.11 13.34 5.13
C SER A 53 -15.62 12.72 6.45
N THR A 54 -15.57 11.39 6.57
CA THR A 54 -15.21 10.70 7.81
C THR A 54 -14.10 9.69 7.57
N ALA A 55 -13.03 9.79 8.36
CA ALA A 55 -11.95 8.81 8.33
C ALA A 55 -12.35 7.51 9.03
N LEU A 56 -12.05 6.38 8.40
CA LEU A 56 -12.06 5.07 9.03
C LEU A 56 -10.83 4.95 9.93
N ARG A 57 -11.02 4.56 11.18
CA ARG A 57 -9.95 4.45 12.17
C ARG A 57 -9.92 3.04 12.75
N GLY A 58 -8.74 2.45 12.74
CA GLY A 58 -8.46 1.12 13.23
C GLY A 58 -8.63 0.03 12.18
N LYS A 59 -7.77 -0.99 12.26
CA LYS A 59 -7.72 -2.15 11.36
C LYS A 59 -9.08 -2.75 11.04
N GLN A 60 -9.88 -3.02 12.06
CA GLN A 60 -11.18 -3.68 11.89
C GLN A 60 -12.15 -2.84 11.06
N ARG A 61 -12.25 -1.53 11.34
CA ARG A 61 -13.14 -0.63 10.59
C ARG A 61 -12.69 -0.47 9.15
N VAL A 62 -11.39 -0.37 8.91
CA VAL A 62 -10.83 -0.34 7.55
C VAL A 62 -11.15 -1.64 6.82
N ALA A 63 -10.87 -2.79 7.44
CA ALA A 63 -11.11 -4.10 6.84
C ALA A 63 -12.60 -4.30 6.48
N ASP A 64 -13.52 -4.06 7.42
CA ASP A 64 -14.94 -4.25 7.18
C ASP A 64 -15.49 -3.33 6.08
N ALA A 65 -15.02 -2.07 6.03
CA ALA A 65 -15.39 -1.17 4.94
C ALA A 65 -14.85 -1.64 3.57
N TRP A 66 -13.73 -2.34 3.53
CA TRP A 66 -13.09 -2.79 2.29
C TRP A 66 -13.54 -4.17 1.82
N ARG A 67 -14.20 -4.97 2.67
CA ARG A 67 -14.61 -6.36 2.38
C ARG A 67 -15.31 -6.52 1.02
N ARG A 68 -16.24 -5.61 0.69
CA ARG A 68 -16.99 -5.61 -0.59
C ARG A 68 -16.11 -5.64 -1.84
N PHE A 69 -14.87 -5.14 -1.77
CA PHE A 69 -13.94 -5.13 -2.90
C PHE A 69 -13.30 -6.50 -3.15
N PHE A 70 -13.43 -7.45 -2.22
CA PHE A 70 -12.87 -8.80 -2.29
C PHE A 70 -13.94 -9.87 -2.55
N GLU A 71 -15.23 -9.52 -2.52
CA GLU A 71 -16.34 -10.47 -2.65
C GLU A 71 -16.62 -10.90 -4.10
N LYS A 72 -16.30 -10.03 -5.08
CA LYS A 72 -16.50 -10.33 -6.50
C LYS A 72 -15.24 -10.92 -7.13
N THR A 73 -15.44 -11.91 -7.98
CA THR A 73 -14.37 -12.65 -8.68
C THR A 73 -13.54 -11.74 -9.57
N GLU A 74 -14.15 -10.76 -10.23
CA GLU A 74 -13.44 -9.76 -11.03
C GLU A 74 -12.91 -8.61 -10.17
N ALA A 75 -11.65 -8.25 -10.41
CA ALA A 75 -11.02 -7.08 -9.82
C ALA A 75 -11.60 -5.79 -10.39
N PRO A 76 -12.22 -4.89 -9.59
CA PRO A 76 -12.67 -3.60 -10.08
C PRO A 76 -11.47 -2.68 -10.42
N PHE A 77 -10.26 -3.04 -9.99
CA PHE A 77 -9.00 -2.40 -10.36
C PHE A 77 -7.82 -3.34 -10.05
N SER A 78 -6.73 -3.19 -10.80
CA SER A 78 -5.42 -3.80 -10.54
C SER A 78 -4.40 -2.68 -10.38
N TRP A 79 -3.56 -2.74 -9.34
CA TRP A 79 -2.54 -1.74 -9.05
C TRP A 79 -1.16 -2.38 -9.06
N GLN A 80 -0.17 -1.69 -9.61
CA GLN A 80 1.25 -2.00 -9.46
C GLN A 80 2.00 -0.68 -9.26
N PRO A 81 2.96 -0.59 -8.32
CA PRO A 81 3.75 0.62 -8.13
C PRO A 81 4.66 0.84 -9.35
N GLU A 82 4.55 2.01 -9.99
CA GLU A 82 5.41 2.39 -11.12
C GLU A 82 6.77 2.93 -10.66
N GLN A 83 6.83 3.61 -9.51
CA GLN A 83 8.03 4.27 -8.95
C GLN A 83 7.97 4.30 -7.42
N VAL A 84 9.13 4.23 -6.74
CA VAL A 84 9.31 4.39 -5.28
C VAL A 84 10.44 5.33 -4.93
#